data_AF-A0A8D1VPN8-F1
#
_entry.id   AF-A0A8D1VPN8-F1
#
_cell.length_a   1.000
_cell.length_b   1.000
_cell.length_c   1.000
_cell.angle_alpha   90.00
_cell.angle_beta   90.00
_cell.angle_gamma   90.00
#
_symmetry.space_group_name_H-M   'P 1'
#
loop_
_entity.id
_entity.type
_entity.pdbx_description
1 polymer ?
#
loop_
_entity_poly.entity_id
_entity_poly.type
_entity_poly.pdbx_seq_one_letter_code
_entity_poly.pdbx_strand_id
1 'polypeptide(L)'
;MTMKHFLFLAVASGFLPVLIVQAKPAQVPYKTLLTELASVQEEIVTVHNTFRRGVSPPASNMLKMNWSEEAAQNARMLSKDCEFVESNALKRRITNTFCGENRYLTTDPVSWSNVIRIWYSEFKYFKYGEWTLTDDDVTVEHYTQIVWATSYLIGCGLASCGKGKSAHYLYICHYCHDE
;
A
#
# COMPACT_ATOMS: atom_id res chain seq x y z
N MET A 1 46.11 -68.07 -9.05
CA MET A 1 44.89 -67.37 -9.53
C MET A 1 45.02 -65.92 -9.07
N THR A 2 44.98 -64.99 -10.03
CA THR A 2 45.54 -63.63 -9.97
C THR A 2 44.75 -62.64 -9.11
N MET A 3 45.48 -61.87 -8.30
CA MET A 3 45.06 -60.63 -7.63
C MET A 3 44.46 -59.61 -8.62
N LYS A 4 43.29 -59.05 -8.30
CA LYS A 4 42.84 -57.76 -8.84
C LYS A 4 42.51 -56.83 -7.68
N HIS A 5 43.43 -55.94 -7.36
CA HIS A 5 43.19 -54.78 -6.50
C HIS A 5 42.34 -53.78 -7.29
N PHE A 6 41.12 -53.51 -6.84
CA PHE A 6 40.35 -52.36 -7.31
C PHE A 6 40.71 -51.16 -6.44
N LEU A 7 41.52 -50.24 -6.98
CA LEU A 7 41.64 -48.90 -6.44
C LEU A 7 40.33 -48.14 -6.71
N PHE A 8 39.56 -47.87 -5.66
CA PHE A 8 38.50 -46.85 -5.71
C PHE A 8 39.12 -45.49 -5.38
N LEU A 9 39.28 -44.65 -6.39
CA LEU A 9 39.55 -43.22 -6.22
C LEU A 9 38.26 -42.55 -5.71
N ALA A 10 38.21 -42.25 -4.41
CA ALA A 10 37.15 -41.41 -3.85
C ALA A 10 37.40 -39.94 -4.25
N VAL A 11 36.69 -39.46 -5.26
CA VAL A 11 36.67 -38.03 -5.58
C VAL A 11 35.71 -37.36 -4.60
N ALA A 12 36.24 -36.72 -3.57
CA ALA A 12 35.46 -35.87 -2.68
C ALA A 12 35.05 -34.60 -3.44
N SER A 13 33.92 -34.63 -4.12
CA SER A 13 33.26 -33.45 -4.66
C SER A 13 32.75 -32.62 -3.48
N GLY A 14 33.59 -31.70 -2.99
CA GLY A 14 33.22 -30.71 -2.00
C GLY A 14 32.16 -29.79 -2.59
N PHE A 15 30.89 -30.01 -2.23
CA PHE A 15 29.86 -29.00 -2.40
C PHE A 15 30.17 -27.87 -1.41
N LEU A 16 30.80 -26.80 -1.91
CA LEU A 16 30.85 -25.54 -1.18
C LEU A 16 29.41 -25.13 -0.87
N PRO A 17 29.02 -24.96 0.42
CA PRO A 17 27.70 -24.46 0.73
C PRO A 17 27.66 -23.04 0.18
N VAL A 18 26.90 -22.84 -0.90
CA VAL A 18 26.56 -21.50 -1.36
C VAL A 18 25.69 -20.91 -0.26
N LEU A 19 26.31 -20.12 0.62
CA LEU A 19 25.61 -19.28 1.57
C LEU A 19 24.80 -18.28 0.74
N ILE A 20 23.52 -18.59 0.51
CA ILE A 20 22.56 -17.64 -0.02
C ILE A 20 22.41 -16.59 1.08
N VAL A 21 23.22 -15.54 1.01
CA VAL A 21 23.01 -14.33 1.79
C VAL A 21 21.71 -13.72 1.26
N GLN A 22 20.59 -13.97 1.94
CA GLN A 22 19.37 -13.20 1.71
C GLN A 22 19.70 -11.75 2.06
N ALA A 23 20.01 -10.95 1.03
CA ALA A 23 20.13 -9.52 1.19
C ALA A 23 18.78 -9.00 1.72
N LYS A 24 18.80 -8.36 2.90
CA LYS A 24 17.63 -7.64 3.36
C LYS A 24 17.24 -6.63 2.27
N PRO A 25 15.94 -6.51 1.93
CA PRO A 25 15.48 -5.47 1.03
C PRO A 25 16.02 -4.12 1.50
N ALA A 26 16.55 -3.32 0.58
CA ALA A 26 17.00 -1.97 0.90
C ALA A 26 15.81 -1.19 1.48
N GLN A 27 15.95 -0.66 2.70
CA GLN A 27 14.91 0.14 3.33
C GLN A 27 14.67 1.41 2.51
N VAL A 28 13.41 1.73 2.23
CA VAL A 28 13.04 2.95 1.51
C VAL A 28 13.28 4.15 2.44
N PRO A 29 14.07 5.17 2.05
CA PRO A 29 14.33 6.29 2.93
C PRO A 29 13.03 7.06 3.23
N TYR A 30 12.65 7.20 4.51
CA TYR A 30 11.40 7.88 4.92
C TYR A 30 11.19 9.24 4.25
N LYS A 31 12.24 10.07 4.16
CA LYS A 31 12.17 11.40 3.55
C LYS A 31 11.73 11.42 2.09
N THR A 32 11.90 10.32 1.35
CA THR A 32 11.48 10.23 -0.06
C THR A 32 10.02 9.83 -0.21
N LEU A 33 9.33 9.56 0.91
CA LEU A 33 7.92 9.17 0.96
C LEU A 33 7.00 10.31 1.43
N LEU A 34 7.58 11.45 1.79
CA LEU A 34 6.85 12.61 2.29
C LEU A 34 5.94 13.17 1.19
N THR A 35 4.66 13.35 1.52
CA THR A 35 3.63 13.75 0.55
C THR A 35 3.64 15.24 0.27
N GLU A 36 4.52 16.02 0.89
CA GLU A 36 4.87 17.39 0.50
C GLU A 36 5.66 17.43 -0.82
N LEU A 37 6.30 16.32 -1.21
CA LEU A 37 7.04 16.23 -2.46
C LEU A 37 6.09 16.01 -3.64
N ALA A 38 6.11 16.92 -4.62
CA ALA A 38 5.25 16.82 -5.82
C ALA A 38 5.40 15.49 -6.57
N SER A 39 6.62 14.92 -6.62
CA SER A 39 6.86 13.62 -7.25
C SER A 39 6.12 12.46 -6.55
N VAL A 40 5.95 12.54 -5.23
CA VAL A 40 5.20 11.55 -4.45
C VAL A 40 3.70 11.71 -4.67
N GLN A 41 3.21 12.95 -4.75
CA GLN A 41 1.82 13.24 -5.08
C GLN A 41 1.47 12.70 -6.48
N GLU A 42 2.34 12.94 -7.45
CA GLU A 42 2.20 12.43 -8.82
C GLU A 42 2.24 10.90 -8.87
N GLU A 43 3.14 10.25 -8.13
CA GLU A 43 3.19 8.78 -7.99
C GLU A 43 1.84 8.25 -7.51
N ILE A 44 1.33 8.77 -6.38
CA ILE A 44 0.07 8.34 -5.77
C ILE A 44 -1.09 8.47 -6.77
N VAL A 45 -1.25 9.65 -7.37
CA VAL A 45 -2.33 9.91 -8.33
C VAL A 45 -2.21 9.01 -9.56
N THR A 46 -0.99 8.79 -10.06
CA THR A 46 -0.72 7.96 -11.23
C THR A 46 -1.07 6.50 -10.98
N VAL A 47 -0.66 5.96 -9.84
CA VAL A 47 -0.95 4.57 -9.47
C VAL A 47 -2.46 4.35 -9.31
N HIS A 48 -3.16 5.23 -8.60
CA HIS A 48 -4.62 5.15 -8.46
C HIS A 48 -5.33 5.18 -9.82
N ASN A 49 -4.99 6.16 -10.67
CA ASN A 49 -5.59 6.26 -12.00
C ASN A 49 -5.25 5.07 -12.90
N THR A 50 -4.09 4.44 -12.73
CA THR A 50 -3.73 3.21 -13.45
C THR A 50 -4.67 2.06 -13.07
N PHE A 51 -4.88 1.84 -11.76
CA PHE A 51 -5.80 0.82 -11.28
C PHE A 51 -7.25 1.10 -11.67
N ARG A 52 -7.71 2.35 -11.54
CA ARG A 52 -9.08 2.78 -11.92
C ARG A 52 -9.40 2.55 -13.41
N ARG A 53 -8.40 2.68 -14.30
CA ARG A 53 -8.57 2.36 -15.73
C ARG A 53 -8.63 0.87 -16.02
N GLY A 54 -8.03 0.04 -15.16
CA GLY A 54 -7.89 -1.40 -15.33
C GLY A 54 -8.96 -2.23 -14.63
N VAL A 55 -10.05 -1.62 -14.12
CA VAL A 55 -11.11 -2.35 -13.42
C VAL A 55 -11.85 -3.30 -14.34
N SER A 56 -12.31 -4.42 -13.78
CA SER A 56 -13.16 -5.41 -14.45
C SER A 56 -14.38 -5.73 -13.56
N PRO A 57 -15.61 -5.60 -14.07
CA PRO A 57 -15.96 -5.14 -15.42
C PRO A 57 -15.57 -3.67 -15.67
N PRO A 58 -15.42 -3.23 -16.94
CA PRO A 58 -15.10 -1.85 -17.26
C PRO A 58 -16.16 -0.88 -16.72
N ALA A 59 -15.71 0.22 -16.11
CA ALA A 59 -16.59 1.26 -15.59
C ALA A 59 -16.91 2.31 -16.66
N SER A 60 -18.18 2.72 -16.75
CA SER A 60 -18.65 3.75 -17.69
C SER A 60 -18.53 5.18 -17.16
N ASN A 61 -18.38 5.36 -15.85
CA ASN A 61 -18.43 6.65 -15.15
C ASN A 61 -17.25 6.87 -14.18
N MET A 62 -16.14 6.15 -14.36
CA MET A 62 -14.96 6.26 -13.49
C MET A 62 -14.27 7.63 -13.66
N LEU A 63 -14.39 8.51 -12.68
CA LEU A 63 -13.71 9.81 -12.73
C LEU A 63 -12.19 9.66 -12.58
N LYS A 64 -11.45 10.52 -13.28
CA LYS A 64 -10.00 10.63 -13.09
C LYS A 64 -9.70 11.30 -11.76
N MET A 65 -8.86 10.69 -10.94
CA MET A 65 -8.39 11.28 -9.68
C MET A 65 -7.37 12.39 -9.92
N ASN A 66 -7.45 13.45 -9.12
CA ASN A 66 -6.48 14.54 -9.01
C ASN A 66 -6.08 14.75 -7.55
N TRP A 67 -4.88 15.31 -7.33
CA TRP A 67 -4.42 15.64 -5.99
C TRP A 67 -5.22 16.79 -5.38
N SER A 68 -5.62 16.65 -4.12
CA SER A 68 -6.19 17.70 -3.29
C SER A 68 -5.26 17.99 -2.12
N GLU A 69 -4.71 19.21 -2.10
CA GLU A 69 -3.81 19.63 -1.03
C GLU A 69 -4.55 19.82 0.31
N GLU A 70 -5.82 20.23 0.28
CA GLU A 70 -6.65 20.35 1.49
C GLU A 70 -6.88 18.97 2.14
N ALA A 71 -7.21 17.96 1.34
CA ALA A 71 -7.32 16.58 1.82
C ALA A 71 -5.98 16.05 2.34
N ALA A 72 -4.87 16.37 1.66
CA ALA A 72 -3.54 15.96 2.09
C ALA A 72 -3.13 16.59 3.42
N GLN A 73 -3.47 17.86 3.66
CA GLN A 73 -3.24 18.51 4.95
C GLN A 73 -3.97 17.79 6.07
N ASN A 74 -5.25 17.45 5.88
CA ASN A 74 -6.02 16.66 6.84
C ASN A 74 -5.38 15.29 7.10
N ALA A 75 -5.01 14.56 6.04
CA ALA A 75 -4.37 13.25 6.16
C ALA A 75 -3.01 13.33 6.88
N ARG A 76 -2.18 14.34 6.58
CA ARG A 76 -0.90 14.58 7.27
C ARG A 76 -1.10 14.89 8.74
N MET A 77 -2.10 15.70 9.10
CA MET A 77 -2.43 15.97 10.50
C MET A 77 -2.87 14.69 11.21
N LEU A 78 -3.83 13.95 10.64
CA LEU A 78 -4.35 12.72 11.22
C LEU A 78 -3.29 11.62 11.35
N SER A 79 -2.35 11.52 10.40
CA SER A 79 -1.28 10.51 10.49
C SER A 79 -0.38 10.74 11.71
N LYS A 80 -0.21 12.00 12.14
CA LYS A 80 0.63 12.38 13.30
C LYS A 80 -0.01 12.05 14.64
N ASP A 81 -1.32 11.80 14.68
CA ASP A 81 -2.00 11.30 15.89
C ASP A 81 -1.48 9.90 16.25
N CYS A 82 -0.93 9.15 15.28
CA CYS A 82 -0.29 7.83 15.49
C CYS A 82 -1.22 6.77 16.09
N GLU A 83 -2.53 6.94 15.94
CA GLU A 83 -3.55 5.98 16.35
C GLU A 83 -4.07 5.22 15.13
N PHE A 84 -4.09 3.89 15.20
CA PHE A 84 -4.70 3.02 14.18
C PHE A 84 -6.15 2.68 14.54
N VAL A 85 -6.96 3.73 14.66
CA VAL A 85 -8.40 3.65 14.94
C VAL A 85 -9.17 4.43 13.88
N GLU A 86 -10.49 4.21 13.81
CA GLU A 86 -11.38 4.96 12.93
C GLU A 86 -11.23 6.48 13.18
N SER A 87 -11.02 7.24 12.11
CA SER A 87 -10.88 8.69 12.22
C SER A 87 -12.24 9.38 12.30
N ASN A 88 -12.32 10.44 13.09
CA ASN A 88 -13.51 11.30 13.13
C ASN A 88 -13.76 11.90 11.73
N ALA A 89 -14.93 11.62 11.15
CA ALA A 89 -15.32 12.10 9.81
C ALA A 89 -15.24 13.64 9.67
N LEU A 90 -15.43 14.40 10.76
CA LEU A 90 -15.27 15.86 10.75
C LEU A 90 -13.82 16.29 10.48
N LYS A 91 -12.83 15.50 10.89
CA LYS A 91 -11.41 15.75 10.61
C LYS A 91 -11.02 15.41 9.15
N ARG A 92 -11.92 14.76 8.40
CA ARG A 92 -11.72 14.38 7.00
C ARG A 92 -12.45 15.32 6.03
N ARG A 93 -13.11 16.36 6.54
CA ARG A 93 -13.88 17.29 5.72
C ARG A 93 -12.97 18.27 5.00
N ILE A 94 -13.25 18.51 3.72
CA ILE A 94 -12.65 19.60 2.94
C ILE A 94 -13.74 20.59 2.54
N THR A 95 -13.37 21.68 1.89
CA THR A 95 -14.33 22.67 1.40
C THR A 95 -15.42 21.99 0.58
N ASN A 96 -16.67 22.15 1.02
CA ASN A 96 -17.89 21.65 0.38
C ASN A 96 -18.11 20.12 0.32
N THR A 97 -17.30 19.28 0.99
CA THR A 97 -17.55 17.83 0.97
C THR A 97 -16.87 17.03 2.10
N PHE A 98 -17.29 15.77 2.29
CA PHE A 98 -16.66 14.76 3.13
C PHE A 98 -15.77 13.81 2.32
N CYS A 99 -14.72 13.31 2.97
CA CYS A 99 -13.80 12.35 2.38
C CYS A 99 -13.85 10.99 3.08
N GLY A 100 -13.80 9.91 2.30
CA GLY A 100 -13.47 8.57 2.77
C GLY A 100 -12.00 8.46 3.18
N GLU A 101 -11.59 7.31 3.70
CA GLU A 101 -10.22 7.09 4.22
C GLU A 101 -9.75 5.65 3.98
N ASN A 102 -8.50 5.49 3.53
CA ASN A 102 -7.75 4.24 3.65
C ASN A 102 -6.55 4.46 4.57
N ARG A 103 -6.22 3.44 5.37
CA ARG A 103 -5.10 3.48 6.33
C ARG A 103 -4.20 2.26 6.16
N TYR A 104 -2.92 2.41 6.48
CA TYR A 104 -1.98 1.30 6.53
C TYR A 104 -0.93 1.54 7.60
N LEU A 105 -0.70 0.54 8.46
CA LEU A 105 0.29 0.57 9.53
C LEU A 105 1.36 -0.50 9.26
N THR A 106 2.63 -0.11 9.34
CA THR A 106 3.76 -1.02 9.13
C THR A 106 4.96 -0.63 9.99
N THR A 107 5.85 -1.57 10.28
CA THR A 107 7.08 -1.33 11.06
C THR A 107 8.22 -0.75 10.23
N ASP A 108 8.14 -0.83 8.91
CA ASP A 108 9.16 -0.35 7.99
C ASP A 108 8.56 0.62 6.96
N PRO A 109 9.32 1.62 6.50
CA PRO A 109 8.86 2.51 5.44
C PRO A 109 8.71 1.73 4.11
N VAL A 110 7.58 1.93 3.44
CA VAL A 110 7.16 1.23 2.21
C VAL A 110 6.79 2.30 1.18
N SER A 111 7.10 2.07 -0.09
CA SER A 111 6.70 2.99 -1.16
C SER A 111 5.19 3.13 -1.28
N TRP A 112 4.72 4.32 -1.67
CA TRP A 112 3.29 4.58 -1.87
C TRP A 112 2.69 3.63 -2.91
N SER A 113 3.39 3.36 -4.02
CA SER A 113 2.98 2.35 -4.99
C SER A 113 2.70 0.97 -4.37
N ASN A 114 3.51 0.55 -3.39
CA ASN A 114 3.32 -0.73 -2.72
C ASN A 114 2.15 -0.69 -1.72
N VAL A 115 2.00 0.39 -0.94
CA VAL A 115 0.85 0.57 -0.04
C VAL A 115 -0.46 0.53 -0.83
N ILE A 116 -0.54 1.28 -1.93
CA ILE A 116 -1.74 1.33 -2.78
C ILE A 116 -2.00 -0.04 -3.42
N ARG A 117 -0.95 -0.78 -3.81
CA ARG A 117 -1.10 -2.14 -4.34
C ARG A 117 -1.61 -3.13 -3.29
N ILE A 118 -1.24 -2.96 -2.02
CA ILE A 118 -1.76 -3.78 -0.91
C ILE A 118 -3.27 -3.54 -0.79
N TRP A 119 -3.70 -2.29 -0.67
CA TRP A 119 -5.12 -1.92 -0.65
C TRP A 119 -5.88 -2.44 -1.88
N TYR A 120 -5.31 -2.24 -3.08
CA TYR A 120 -5.94 -2.71 -4.32
C TYR A 120 -6.06 -4.23 -4.35
N SER A 121 -5.13 -4.98 -3.75
CA SER A 121 -5.08 -6.46 -3.83
C SER A 121 -6.28 -7.17 -3.20
N GLU A 122 -7.07 -6.46 -2.41
CA GLU A 122 -8.36 -6.94 -1.90
C GLU A 122 -9.36 -7.26 -3.03
N PHE A 123 -9.13 -6.78 -4.26
CA PHE A 123 -9.92 -7.14 -5.44
C PHE A 123 -10.09 -8.66 -5.61
N LYS A 124 -9.14 -9.46 -5.12
CA LYS A 124 -9.15 -10.92 -5.19
C LYS A 124 -10.33 -11.54 -4.43
N TYR A 125 -10.87 -10.81 -3.45
CA TYR A 125 -12.00 -11.22 -2.63
C TYR A 125 -13.28 -10.46 -2.99
N PHE A 126 -13.19 -9.50 -3.91
CA PHE A 126 -14.32 -8.70 -4.37
C PHE A 126 -14.96 -9.32 -5.61
N LYS A 127 -16.29 -9.33 -5.65
CA LYS A 127 -17.05 -9.68 -6.85
C LYS A 127 -18.09 -8.62 -7.16
N TYR A 128 -17.97 -8.01 -8.34
CA TYR A 128 -18.87 -6.94 -8.76
C TYR A 128 -20.33 -7.42 -8.85
N GLY A 129 -21.25 -6.64 -8.29
CA GLY A 129 -22.68 -6.95 -8.28
C GLY A 129 -23.10 -7.98 -7.23
N GLU A 130 -22.15 -8.53 -6.46
CA GLU A 130 -22.44 -9.42 -5.34
C GLU A 130 -22.08 -8.74 -4.04
N TRP A 131 -22.97 -8.85 -3.06
CA TRP A 131 -22.65 -8.45 -1.70
C TRP A 131 -21.71 -9.51 -1.11
N THR A 132 -20.48 -9.13 -0.80
CA THR A 132 -19.56 -10.01 -0.08
C THR A 132 -20.17 -10.35 1.28
N LEU A 133 -20.52 -11.62 1.49
CA LEU A 133 -20.84 -12.12 2.82
C LEU A 133 -19.59 -11.91 3.69
N THR A 134 -19.76 -11.12 4.74
CA THR A 134 -18.76 -10.82 5.75
C THR A 134 -18.34 -12.11 6.45
N ASP A 135 -17.31 -12.78 5.96
CA ASP A 135 -16.38 -13.42 6.87
C ASP A 135 -15.56 -12.28 7.50
N ASP A 136 -15.52 -12.24 8.83
CA ASP A 136 -14.89 -11.16 9.60
C ASP A 136 -13.39 -10.95 9.26
N ASP A 137 -12.77 -11.89 8.54
CA ASP A 137 -11.36 -11.88 8.15
C ASP A 137 -11.09 -11.36 6.72
N VAL A 138 -12.12 -11.01 5.94
CA VAL A 138 -11.95 -10.58 4.53
C VAL A 138 -12.32 -9.11 4.34
N THR A 139 -11.32 -8.26 4.12
CA THR A 139 -11.51 -6.83 3.83
C THR A 139 -11.58 -6.58 2.32
N VAL A 140 -12.56 -5.78 1.89
CA VAL A 140 -12.70 -5.28 0.50
C VAL A 140 -12.90 -3.76 0.43
N GLU A 141 -12.98 -3.11 1.57
CA GLU A 141 -13.25 -1.68 1.71
C GLU A 141 -12.14 -0.79 1.14
N HIS A 142 -10.86 -1.18 1.28
CA HIS A 142 -9.78 -0.37 0.73
C HIS A 142 -9.77 -0.43 -0.80
N TYR A 143 -9.99 -1.62 -1.37
CA TYR A 143 -10.13 -1.78 -2.82
C TYR A 143 -11.32 -0.97 -3.35
N THR A 144 -12.50 -1.13 -2.76
CA THR A 144 -13.70 -0.42 -3.24
C THR A 144 -13.53 1.09 -3.14
N GLN A 145 -12.84 1.61 -2.12
CA GLN A 145 -12.51 3.03 -2.04
C GLN A 145 -11.57 3.50 -3.15
N ILE A 146 -10.53 2.73 -3.52
CA ILE A 146 -9.62 3.06 -4.64
C ILE A 146 -10.40 3.17 -5.96
N VAL A 147 -11.34 2.26 -6.18
CA VAL A 147 -12.14 2.18 -7.42
C VAL A 147 -13.51 2.85 -7.31
N TRP A 148 -13.72 3.71 -6.30
CA TRP A 148 -14.99 4.40 -6.14
C TRP A 148 -15.18 5.45 -7.23
N ALA A 149 -16.20 5.29 -8.07
CA ALA A 149 -16.33 6.03 -9.33
C ALA A 149 -16.30 7.55 -9.15
N THR A 150 -16.98 8.06 -8.11
CA THR A 150 -17.14 9.50 -7.85
C THR A 150 -16.01 10.10 -7.03
N SER A 151 -15.15 9.30 -6.39
CA SER A 151 -13.99 9.80 -5.64
C SER A 151 -12.93 10.29 -6.61
N TYR A 152 -12.93 11.60 -6.92
CA TYR A 152 -12.05 12.19 -7.92
C TYR A 152 -10.96 13.10 -7.31
N LEU A 153 -11.02 13.36 -6.00
CA LEU A 153 -9.97 14.05 -5.27
C LEU A 153 -9.30 13.09 -4.29
N ILE A 154 -7.97 13.13 -4.23
CA ILE A 154 -7.19 12.34 -3.28
C ILE A 154 -6.12 13.21 -2.61
N GLY A 155 -5.94 13.04 -1.30
CA GLY A 155 -4.83 13.64 -0.56
C GLY A 155 -4.35 12.69 0.53
N CYS A 156 -3.03 12.55 0.68
CA CYS A 156 -2.45 11.55 1.56
C CYS A 156 -1.40 12.13 2.51
N GLY A 157 -1.17 11.44 3.62
CA GLY A 157 -0.20 11.76 4.65
C GLY A 157 0.52 10.53 5.19
N LEU A 158 1.74 10.75 5.69
CA LEU A 158 2.59 9.73 6.28
C LEU A 158 3.28 10.27 7.53
N ALA A 159 3.17 9.54 8.64
CA ALA A 159 3.90 9.82 9.87
C ALA A 159 4.78 8.65 10.30
N SER A 160 5.95 8.96 10.87
CA SER A 160 6.73 8.02 11.66
C SER A 160 6.33 8.19 13.13
N CYS A 161 5.87 7.11 13.73
CA CYS A 161 5.34 7.04 15.08
C CYS A 161 6.29 6.23 15.97
N GLY A 162 6.61 6.73 17.17
CA GLY A 162 7.61 6.12 18.05
C GLY A 162 9.06 6.45 17.67
N LYS A 163 10.03 5.81 18.34
CA LYS A 163 11.48 6.02 18.13
C LYS A 163 12.24 4.69 18.08
N GLY A 164 13.33 4.66 17.31
CA GLY A 164 14.24 3.52 17.25
C GLY A 164 13.55 2.23 16.77
N LYS A 165 13.72 1.13 17.51
CA LYS A 165 13.17 -0.19 17.16
C LYS A 165 11.65 -0.32 17.31
N SER A 166 10.99 0.66 17.95
CA SER A 166 9.53 0.70 18.11
C SER A 166 8.86 1.64 17.11
N ALA A 167 9.63 2.13 16.12
CA ALA A 167 9.09 2.97 15.07
C ALA A 167 8.08 2.17 14.22
N HIS A 168 6.96 2.79 13.94
CA HIS A 168 5.97 2.33 12.96
C HIS A 168 5.56 3.51 12.10
N TYR A 169 5.00 3.22 10.93
CA TYR A 169 4.69 4.19 9.90
C TYR A 169 3.21 4.09 9.58
N LEU A 170 2.50 5.19 9.76
CA LEU A 170 1.07 5.29 9.49
C LEU A 170 0.85 6.08 8.19
N TYR A 171 0.32 5.38 7.19
CA TYR A 171 -0.09 5.92 5.91
C TYR A 171 -1.59 6.16 5.94
N ILE A 172 -2.02 7.33 5.48
CA ILE A 172 -3.42 7.70 5.36
C ILE A 172 -3.65 8.33 4.00
N CYS A 173 -4.71 7.94 3.30
CA CYS A 173 -5.22 8.65 2.13
C CYS A 173 -6.70 8.98 2.34
N HIS A 174 -7.07 10.21 2.03
CA HIS A 174 -8.46 10.69 2.00
C HIS A 174 -8.95 10.79 0.56
N TYR A 175 -10.20 10.37 0.35
CA TYR A 175 -10.83 10.27 -0.97
C TYR A 175 -12.12 11.07 -0.98
N CYS A 176 -12.19 12.13 -1.78
CA CYS A 176 -13.31 13.07 -1.75
C CYS A 176 -14.05 13.09 -3.09
N HIS A 177 -15.33 13.42 -3.03
CA HIS A 177 -16.25 13.56 -4.15
C HIS A 177 -17.09 14.82 -3.93
N ASP A 178 -17.69 15.41 -4.96
CA ASP A 178 -18.67 16.47 -4.74
C ASP A 178 -20.00 15.82 -4.29
N GLU A 179 -20.79 16.54 -3.47
CA GLU A 179 -22.16 16.13 -3.14
C GLU A 179 -23.11 16.19 -4.35
#